data_AF-A0A6P0RK27-F1
#
_entry.id   AF-A0A6P0RK27-F1
#
_cell.length_a   1.000
_cell.length_b   1.000
_cell.length_c   1.000
_cell.angle_alpha   90.00
_cell.angle_beta   90.00
_cell.angle_gamma   90.00
#
_symmetry.space_group_name_H-M   'P 1'
#
loop_
_entity.id
_entity.type
_entity.pdbx_description
1 polymer ?
#
loop_
_entity_poly.entity_id
_entity_poly.type
_entity_poly.pdbx_seq_one_letter_code
_entity_poly.pdbx_strand_id
1 'polypeptide(L)'
;MTSYILTKAGHEKVQKIYQENSFSEISKKADLHRTTVSKIIVGNEGVSSKSIKIFSNYVTTNYPFSFEECFDYEECENKSRKIKKSNPVQDTNSPHYIQRLLIEQKIYKSLLSTNYILRIKAPKKMGKTMLINRSLEKLKAKKKYRIVSISFQEADNSHLSELNKLLRWLCANVSSQLELPVKLDDWDNLTKEFGSKVTCNNYFEKYLLPELKCPMVLFLDNLELLRINEI
;
A
#
# COMPACT_ATOMS: atom_id res chain seq x y z
N MET A 1 8.74 7.93 -11.27
CA MET A 1 8.23 8.73 -10.14
C MET A 1 7.54 7.78 -9.17
N THR A 2 8.17 7.55 -8.02
CA THR A 2 7.62 6.85 -6.85
C THR A 2 7.51 7.91 -5.78
N SER A 3 6.35 8.55 -5.69
CA SER A 3 6.01 9.45 -4.58
C SER A 3 5.45 8.60 -3.45
N TYR A 4 6.05 8.74 -2.27
CA TYR A 4 5.65 8.06 -1.04
C TYR A 4 4.87 9.06 -0.20
N ILE A 5 3.60 8.78 0.10
CA ILE A 5 2.87 9.50 1.15
C ILE A 5 3.03 8.66 2.41
N LEU A 6 3.88 9.10 3.33
CA LEU A 6 3.86 8.62 4.71
C LEU A 6 2.53 9.05 5.32
N THR A 7 1.64 8.11 5.61
CA THR A 7 0.43 8.37 6.42
C THR A 7 0.85 8.94 7.78
N LYS A 8 -0.02 9.63 8.52
CA LYS A 8 0.36 10.18 9.85
C LYS A 8 0.79 9.07 10.82
N ALA A 9 0.17 7.89 10.74
CA ALA A 9 0.60 6.66 11.41
C ALA A 9 1.99 6.18 10.97
N GLY A 10 2.26 6.23 9.66
CA GLY A 10 3.56 5.94 9.06
C GLY A 10 4.61 6.94 9.51
N HIS A 11 4.26 8.22 9.53
CA HIS A 11 5.07 9.34 10.01
C HIS A 11 5.32 9.26 11.52
N GLU A 12 4.35 8.84 12.34
CA GLU A 12 4.48 8.64 13.78
C GLU A 12 5.29 7.37 14.12
N LYS A 13 5.16 6.29 13.34
CA LYS A 13 6.02 5.10 13.46
C LYS A 13 7.45 5.40 13.05
N VAL A 14 7.62 6.14 11.95
CA VAL A 14 8.87 6.79 11.52
C VAL A 14 9.38 7.63 12.71
N GLN A 15 8.64 8.61 13.22
CA GLN A 15 9.07 9.47 14.33
C GLN A 15 9.42 8.70 15.62
N LYS A 16 8.69 7.65 16.00
CA LYS A 16 9.03 6.79 17.15
C LYS A 16 10.36 6.07 16.96
N ILE A 17 10.58 5.54 15.76
CA ILE A 17 11.88 4.99 15.33
C ILE A 17 12.99 6.07 15.40
N TYR A 18 12.66 7.33 15.13
CA TYR A 18 13.59 8.48 15.15
C TYR A 18 13.76 9.14 16.53
N GLN A 19 12.96 8.81 17.55
CA GLN A 19 13.24 9.25 18.92
C GLN A 19 14.46 8.53 19.50
N GLU A 20 14.82 7.36 18.97
CA GLU A 20 16.00 6.57 19.38
C GLU A 20 17.29 6.97 18.64
N ASN A 21 17.21 7.69 17.51
CA ASN A 21 18.39 8.12 16.72
C ASN A 21 18.19 9.56 16.22
N SER A 22 19.16 10.45 16.48
CA SER A 22 19.04 11.86 16.05
C SER A 22 19.07 12.00 14.52
N PHE A 23 18.43 13.03 13.95
CA PHE A 23 18.51 13.31 12.50
C PHE A 23 19.94 13.37 11.96
N SER A 24 20.91 13.73 12.81
CA SER A 24 22.33 13.76 12.46
C SER A 24 22.96 12.37 12.34
N GLU A 25 22.40 11.35 12.98
CA GLU A 25 22.89 9.97 12.88
C GLU A 25 22.37 9.31 11.61
N ILE A 26 21.09 9.51 11.27
CA ILE A 26 20.53 9.02 10.01
C ILE A 26 21.12 9.74 8.81
N SER A 27 21.40 11.03 8.91
CA SER A 27 22.09 11.77 7.85
C SER A 27 23.47 11.14 7.55
N LYS A 28 24.21 10.75 8.59
CA LYS A 28 25.51 10.08 8.46
C LYS A 28 25.37 8.66 7.91
N LYS A 29 24.43 7.87 8.45
CA LYS A 29 24.25 6.47 8.06
C LYS A 29 23.65 6.30 6.66
N ALA A 30 22.79 7.21 6.22
CA ALA A 30 22.16 7.20 4.90
C ALA A 30 22.94 8.00 3.85
N ASP A 31 24.06 8.63 4.21
CA ASP A 31 24.85 9.53 3.35
C ASP A 31 23.99 10.64 2.69
N LEU A 32 23.17 11.30 3.50
CA LEU A 32 22.28 12.38 3.07
C LEU A 32 22.47 13.61 3.96
N HIS A 33 22.29 14.80 3.40
CA HIS A 33 22.32 16.02 4.20
C HIS A 33 21.19 16.01 5.25
N ARG A 34 21.48 16.50 6.46
CA ARG A 34 20.51 16.52 7.58
C ARG A 34 19.20 17.23 7.21
N THR A 35 19.28 18.33 6.48
CA THR A 35 18.08 19.08 6.04
C THR A 35 17.26 18.28 5.03
N THR A 36 17.90 17.46 4.19
CA THR A 36 17.23 16.57 3.24
C THR A 36 16.48 15.48 3.98
N VAL A 37 17.12 14.83 4.96
CA VAL A 37 16.47 13.83 5.82
C VAL A 37 15.29 14.44 6.57
N SER A 38 15.45 15.63 7.14
CA SER A 38 14.37 16.36 7.81
C SER A 38 13.19 16.64 6.86
N LYS A 39 13.45 17.16 5.66
CA LYS A 39 12.40 17.39 4.66
C LYS A 39 11.67 16.11 4.27
N ILE A 40 12.38 15.01 4.05
CA ILE A 40 11.77 13.71 3.71
C ILE A 40 10.88 13.22 4.85
N ILE A 41 11.37 13.29 6.09
CA ILE A 41 10.63 12.80 7.26
C ILE A 41 9.39 13.66 7.51
N VAL A 42 9.53 14.99 7.48
CA VAL A 42 8.45 15.97 7.69
C VAL A 42 7.44 15.98 6.53
N GLY A 43 7.79 15.39 5.37
CA GLY A 43 6.93 15.36 4.19
C GLY A 43 6.91 16.70 3.44
N ASN A 44 7.98 17.49 3.54
CA ASN A 44 8.13 18.76 2.83
C ASN A 44 8.63 18.56 1.39
N GLU A 45 8.24 19.47 0.51
CA GLU A 45 8.69 19.51 -0.87
C GLU A 45 10.16 19.96 -1.04
N GLY A 46 10.69 19.83 -2.25
CA GLY A 46 12.05 20.27 -2.60
C GLY A 46 13.14 19.27 -2.24
N VAL A 47 12.84 17.97 -2.38
CA VAL A 47 13.82 16.88 -2.24
C VAL A 47 13.97 16.12 -3.56
N SER A 48 15.22 15.82 -3.94
CA SER A 48 15.49 15.06 -5.16
C SER A 48 14.97 13.62 -5.06
N SER A 49 14.50 13.08 -6.19
CA SER A 49 14.07 11.67 -6.29
C SER A 49 15.17 10.67 -5.94
N LYS A 50 16.44 11.03 -6.20
CA LYS A 50 17.61 10.24 -5.80
C LYS A 50 17.74 10.17 -4.28
N SER A 51 17.60 11.30 -3.58
CA SER A 51 17.66 11.35 -2.12
C SER A 51 16.54 10.55 -1.47
N ILE A 52 15.32 10.60 -2.03
CA ILE A 52 14.18 9.79 -1.56
C ILE A 52 14.50 8.29 -1.68
N LYS A 53 15.08 7.85 -2.81
CA LYS A 53 15.48 6.45 -3.00
C LYS A 53 16.54 5.99 -2.00
N ILE A 54 17.58 6.81 -1.80
CA ILE A 54 18.66 6.51 -0.86
C ILE A 54 18.08 6.36 0.56
N PHE A 55 17.25 7.31 0.97
CA PHE A 55 16.58 7.28 2.27
C PHE A 55 15.66 6.06 2.42
N SER A 56 14.84 5.77 1.40
CA SER A 56 13.95 4.61 1.40
C SER A 56 14.73 3.31 1.57
N ASN A 57 15.83 3.12 0.84
CA ASN A 57 16.66 1.92 0.96
C ASN A 57 17.25 1.79 2.37
N TYR A 58 17.74 2.89 2.95
CA TYR A 58 18.25 2.90 4.32
C TYR A 58 17.18 2.48 5.33
N VAL A 59 15.96 3.02 5.21
CA VAL A 59 14.85 2.70 6.11
C VAL A 59 14.44 1.23 5.97
N THR A 60 14.27 0.73 4.74
CA THR A 60 13.90 -0.68 4.49
C THR A 60 14.96 -1.66 4.98
N THR A 61 16.25 -1.26 4.97
CA THR A 61 17.35 -2.13 5.43
C THR A 61 17.47 -2.18 6.96
N ASN A 62 17.17 -1.07 7.64
CA ASN A 62 17.44 -0.92 9.08
C ASN A 62 16.18 -0.99 9.96
N TYR A 63 14.98 -0.89 9.38
CA TYR A 63 13.73 -0.91 10.12
C TYR A 63 12.72 -1.87 9.45
N PRO A 64 11.90 -2.60 10.23
CA PRO A 64 11.05 -3.68 9.75
C PRO A 64 9.75 -3.15 9.10
N PHE A 65 9.87 -2.19 8.18
CA PHE A 65 8.83 -1.90 7.20
C PHE A 65 9.28 -2.50 5.87
N SER A 66 8.70 -3.64 5.49
CA SER A 66 8.97 -4.24 4.19
C SER A 66 8.01 -3.65 3.15
N PHE A 67 8.56 -2.75 2.33
CA PHE A 67 7.97 -2.35 1.07
C PHE A 67 8.65 -3.15 -0.05
N GLU A 68 7.89 -3.91 -0.82
CA GLU A 68 8.40 -4.52 -2.04
C GLU A 68 7.54 -4.12 -3.23
N GLU A 69 8.23 -3.66 -4.28
CA GLU A 69 7.64 -3.58 -5.62
C GLU A 69 7.83 -4.94 -6.28
N CYS A 70 6.73 -5.59 -6.67
CA CYS A 70 6.78 -6.77 -7.51
C CYS A 70 6.57 -6.35 -8.96
N PHE A 71 7.62 -6.48 -9.75
CA PHE A 71 7.55 -6.37 -11.20
C PHE A 71 7.25 -7.73 -11.80
N ASP A 72 6.20 -7.81 -12.62
CA ASP A 72 5.83 -9.03 -13.36
C ASP A 72 6.92 -9.45 -14.38
N TYR A 73 7.85 -8.55 -14.70
CA TYR A 73 8.87 -8.72 -15.75
C TYR A 73 10.26 -9.14 -15.26
N GLU A 74 10.51 -9.26 -13.95
CA GLU A 74 11.86 -9.60 -13.44
C GLU A 74 12.36 -11.00 -13.86
N GLU A 75 11.50 -11.84 -14.45
CA GLU A 75 11.92 -13.11 -15.05
C GLU A 75 12.36 -13.01 -16.53
N CYS A 76 12.09 -11.92 -17.25
CA CYS A 76 12.50 -11.83 -18.65
C CYS A 76 14.01 -11.58 -18.83
N GLU A 77 14.68 -10.96 -17.84
CA GLU A 77 16.12 -10.65 -17.96
C GLU A 77 17.05 -11.68 -17.30
N ASN A 78 16.55 -12.52 -16.38
CA ASN A 78 17.43 -13.32 -15.52
C ASN A 78 17.43 -14.85 -15.72
N LYS A 79 16.90 -15.38 -16.84
CA LYS A 79 17.09 -16.81 -17.18
C LYS A 79 17.31 -17.07 -18.68
N SER A 80 18.53 -16.83 -19.14
CA SER A 80 19.21 -17.68 -20.14
C SER A 80 19.70 -19.02 -19.53
N ARG A 81 19.19 -19.41 -18.35
CA ARG A 81 19.36 -20.75 -17.78
C ARG A 81 18.16 -21.62 -18.15
N LYS A 82 18.42 -22.60 -19.02
CA LYS A 82 17.52 -23.67 -19.50
C LYS A 82 16.47 -24.08 -18.46
N ILE A 83 15.26 -23.54 -18.57
CA ILE A 83 14.09 -24.09 -17.89
C ILE A 83 13.70 -25.36 -18.67
N LYS A 84 13.79 -26.53 -18.03
CA LYS A 84 13.16 -27.76 -18.55
C LYS A 84 11.68 -27.42 -18.78
N LYS A 85 11.19 -27.58 -20.02
CA LYS A 85 9.77 -27.47 -20.37
C LYS A 85 8.98 -28.45 -19.49
N SER A 86 8.49 -27.98 -18.35
CA SER A 86 7.36 -28.59 -17.66
C SER A 86 6.12 -27.94 -18.25
N ASN A 87 5.12 -28.74 -18.57
CA ASN A 87 3.85 -28.23 -19.08
C ASN A 87 3.29 -27.19 -18.09
N PRO A 88 2.73 -26.07 -18.56
CA PRO A 88 2.11 -25.11 -17.67
C PRO A 88 1.06 -25.84 -16.83
N VAL A 89 1.20 -25.75 -15.50
CA VAL A 89 0.23 -26.30 -14.56
C VAL A 89 -1.05 -25.47 -14.74
N GLN A 90 -2.01 -26.03 -15.47
CA GLN A 90 -3.34 -25.45 -15.62
C GLN A 90 -4.11 -25.66 -14.33
N ASP A 91 -4.63 -24.58 -13.78
CA ASP A 91 -5.49 -24.66 -12.59
C ASP A 91 -6.88 -25.15 -12.99
N THR A 92 -7.37 -26.19 -12.33
CA THR A 92 -8.69 -26.78 -12.60
C THR A 92 -9.84 -25.82 -12.29
N ASN A 93 -9.59 -24.77 -11.49
CA ASN A 93 -10.60 -23.77 -11.12
C ASN A 93 -10.63 -22.53 -12.05
N SER A 94 -9.70 -22.40 -13.00
CA SER A 94 -9.71 -21.28 -13.96
C SER A 94 -9.05 -21.69 -15.28
N PRO A 95 -9.84 -22.12 -16.28
CA PRO A 95 -9.29 -22.70 -17.52
C PRO A 95 -8.46 -21.71 -18.36
N HIS A 96 -8.52 -20.42 -18.04
CA HIS A 96 -7.82 -19.35 -18.77
C HIS A 96 -6.63 -18.76 -18.00
N TYR A 97 -6.31 -19.28 -16.81
CA TYR A 97 -5.21 -18.76 -15.99
C TYR A 97 -3.98 -19.66 -16.04
N ILE A 98 -2.86 -19.09 -16.47
CA ILE A 98 -1.55 -19.74 -16.40
C ILE A 98 -0.91 -19.38 -15.07
N GLN A 99 -0.59 -20.40 -14.26
CA GLN A 99 -0.03 -20.19 -12.94
C GLN A 99 1.36 -19.53 -12.98
N ARG A 100 1.55 -18.51 -12.15
CA ARG A 100 2.84 -17.78 -12.02
C ARG A 100 3.46 -18.09 -10.67
N LEU A 101 3.94 -19.34 -10.51
CA LEU A 101 4.29 -19.93 -9.21
C LEU A 101 5.15 -19.03 -8.30
N LEU A 102 6.25 -18.48 -8.84
CA LEU A 102 7.22 -17.72 -8.03
C LEU A 102 6.63 -16.40 -7.51
N ILE A 103 5.94 -15.66 -8.38
CA ILE A 103 5.31 -14.39 -8.02
C ILE A 103 4.13 -14.65 -7.06
N GLU A 104 3.30 -15.65 -7.31
CA GLU A 104 2.20 -16.03 -6.41
C GLU A 104 2.71 -16.42 -5.02
N GLN A 105 3.79 -17.20 -4.93
CA GLN A 105 4.40 -17.58 -3.65
C GLN A 105 4.94 -16.36 -2.91
N LYS A 106 5.61 -15.44 -3.62
CA LYS A 106 6.12 -14.19 -3.06
C LYS A 106 4.99 -13.34 -2.50
N ILE A 107 3.96 -13.06 -3.30
CA ILE A 107 2.75 -12.33 -2.89
C ILE A 107 2.12 -12.98 -1.67
N TYR A 108 1.93 -14.29 -1.69
CA TYR A 108 1.30 -15.01 -0.59
C TYR A 108 2.11 -14.90 0.71
N LYS A 109 3.44 -15.03 0.64
CA LYS A 109 4.34 -14.85 1.79
C LYS A 109 4.28 -13.43 2.34
N SER A 110 4.23 -12.42 1.46
CA SER A 110 4.06 -11.02 1.85
C SER A 110 2.72 -10.77 2.54
N LEU A 111 1.62 -11.34 2.03
CA LEU A 111 0.29 -11.23 2.62
C LEU A 111 0.16 -11.87 4.00
N LEU A 112 0.97 -12.90 4.30
CA LEU A 112 1.03 -13.51 5.63
C LEU A 112 1.77 -12.63 6.65
N SER A 113 2.59 -11.68 6.20
CA SER A 113 3.36 -10.80 7.07
C SER A 113 2.53 -9.63 7.57
N THR A 114 2.60 -9.32 8.86
CA THR A 114 1.98 -8.10 9.42
C THR A 114 2.80 -6.86 9.05
N ASN A 115 2.15 -5.72 8.76
CA ASN A 115 2.76 -4.43 8.39
C ASN A 115 3.47 -4.41 7.02
N TYR A 116 2.83 -4.98 6.00
CA TYR A 116 3.38 -5.03 4.65
C TYR A 116 2.61 -4.13 3.67
N ILE A 117 3.32 -3.47 2.75
CA ILE A 117 2.71 -2.80 1.59
C ILE A 117 3.26 -3.48 0.32
N LEU A 118 2.37 -4.14 -0.41
CA LEU A 118 2.69 -4.81 -1.66
C LEU A 118 2.18 -3.99 -2.84
N ARG A 119 3.09 -3.55 -3.71
CA ARG A 119 2.71 -2.89 -4.96
C ARG A 119 2.96 -3.81 -6.15
N ILE A 120 1.91 -4.11 -6.91
CA ILE A 120 2.01 -4.84 -8.16
C ILE A 120 1.85 -3.87 -9.33
N LYS A 121 2.87 -3.78 -10.18
CA LYS A 121 2.89 -2.86 -11.33
C LYS A 121 3.09 -3.62 -12.63
N ALA A 122 2.17 -3.40 -13.57
CA ALA A 122 2.22 -3.89 -14.94
C ALA A 122 1.27 -3.06 -15.83
N PRO A 123 1.37 -3.12 -17.16
CA PRO A 123 0.39 -2.55 -18.08
C PRO A 123 -1.05 -3.01 -17.82
N LYS A 124 -2.03 -2.24 -18.32
CA LYS A 124 -3.45 -2.61 -18.25
C LYS A 124 -3.68 -3.97 -18.93
N LYS A 125 -4.64 -4.75 -18.40
CA LYS A 125 -5.03 -6.08 -18.91
C LYS A 125 -3.95 -7.20 -18.83
N MET A 126 -2.89 -7.03 -18.03
CA MET A 126 -1.86 -8.08 -17.82
C MET A 126 -2.22 -9.15 -16.77
N GLY A 127 -3.45 -9.17 -16.27
CA GLY A 127 -3.91 -10.16 -15.29
C GLY A 127 -3.53 -9.87 -13.83
N LYS A 128 -3.11 -8.64 -13.50
CA LYS A 128 -2.76 -8.23 -12.11
C LYS A 128 -3.89 -8.47 -11.11
N THR A 129 -5.09 -8.02 -11.44
CA THR A 129 -6.27 -8.19 -10.58
C THR A 129 -6.58 -9.67 -10.37
N MET A 130 -6.47 -10.48 -11.42
CA MET A 130 -6.64 -11.95 -11.34
C MET A 130 -5.59 -12.58 -10.43
N LEU A 131 -4.32 -12.21 -10.58
CA LEU A 131 -3.20 -12.69 -9.76
C LEU A 131 -3.40 -12.40 -8.26
N ILE A 132 -3.83 -11.17 -7.93
CA ILE A 132 -4.07 -10.76 -6.54
C ILE A 132 -5.32 -11.48 -6.00
N ASN A 133 -6.44 -11.45 -6.72
CA ASN A 133 -7.69 -12.07 -6.28
C ASN A 133 -7.49 -13.56 -5.97
N ARG A 134 -6.73 -14.28 -6.78
CA ARG A 134 -6.39 -15.69 -6.50
C ARG A 134 -5.59 -15.87 -5.22
N SER A 135 -4.67 -14.96 -4.94
CA SER A 135 -3.87 -14.98 -3.71
C SER A 135 -4.73 -14.63 -2.48
N LEU A 136 -5.65 -13.68 -2.63
CA LEU A 136 -6.62 -13.28 -1.61
C LEU A 136 -7.63 -14.40 -1.31
N GLU A 137 -8.13 -15.12 -2.32
CA GLU A 137 -9.03 -16.27 -2.12
C GLU A 137 -8.36 -17.39 -1.31
N LYS A 138 -7.08 -17.69 -1.62
CA LYS A 138 -6.26 -18.62 -0.81
C LYS A 138 -6.11 -18.16 0.64
N LEU A 139 -6.03 -16.84 0.87
CA LEU A 139 -5.93 -16.26 2.21
C LEU A 139 -7.28 -16.32 2.96
N LYS A 140 -8.38 -16.00 2.26
CA LYS A 140 -9.76 -16.04 2.76
C LYS A 140 -10.14 -17.44 3.23
N ALA A 141 -9.76 -18.47 2.48
CA ALA A 141 -9.99 -19.88 2.81
C ALA A 141 -9.41 -20.28 4.19
N LYS A 142 -8.36 -19.60 4.66
CA LYS A 142 -7.77 -19.85 5.98
C LYS A 142 -8.56 -19.23 7.15
N LYS A 143 -9.68 -18.55 6.90
CA LYS A 143 -10.62 -17.95 7.89
C LYS A 143 -10.00 -17.03 8.96
N LYS A 144 -8.78 -16.52 8.73
CA LYS A 144 -8.02 -15.71 9.71
C LYS A 144 -7.82 -14.24 9.31
N TYR A 145 -8.32 -13.83 8.16
CA TYR A 145 -8.11 -12.48 7.62
C TYR A 145 -9.42 -11.88 7.16
N ARG A 146 -9.63 -10.58 7.44
CA ARG A 146 -10.65 -9.77 6.78
C ARG A 146 -10.05 -9.16 5.52
N ILE A 147 -10.76 -9.25 4.40
CA ILE A 147 -10.30 -8.72 3.12
C ILE A 147 -11.26 -7.63 2.70
N VAL A 148 -10.72 -6.44 2.46
CA VAL A 148 -11.45 -5.31 1.88
C VAL A 148 -10.81 -5.03 0.53
N SER A 149 -11.61 -5.09 -0.53
CA SER A 149 -11.16 -4.89 -1.91
C SER A 149 -11.85 -3.65 -2.47
N ILE A 150 -11.06 -2.64 -2.82
CA ILE A 150 -11.55 -1.36 -3.33
C ILE A 150 -11.04 -1.18 -4.73
N SER A 151 -11.96 -1.10 -5.70
CA SER A 151 -11.61 -0.66 -7.05
C SER A 151 -11.97 0.81 -7.22
N PHE A 152 -11.00 1.63 -7.62
CA PHE A 152 -11.27 3.03 -7.96
C PHE A 152 -12.12 3.19 -9.23
N GLN A 153 -12.45 2.11 -9.95
CA GLN A 153 -13.46 2.14 -11.01
C GLN A 153 -14.89 2.32 -10.48
N GLU A 154 -15.14 1.96 -9.22
CA GLU A 154 -16.45 2.08 -8.57
C GLU A 154 -16.72 3.49 -8.04
N ALA A 155 -15.70 4.36 -8.01
CA ALA A 155 -15.82 5.73 -7.55
C ALA A 155 -16.30 6.64 -8.68
N ASP A 156 -17.21 7.55 -8.34
CA ASP A 156 -17.53 8.68 -9.22
C ASP A 156 -16.30 9.57 -9.47
N ASN A 157 -16.24 10.17 -10.65
CA ASN A 157 -15.15 11.08 -11.03
C ASN A 157 -14.97 12.23 -10.02
N SER A 158 -16.07 12.71 -9.42
CA SER A 158 -16.07 13.76 -8.40
C SER A 158 -15.35 13.35 -7.11
N HIS A 159 -15.38 12.06 -6.76
CA HIS A 159 -14.64 11.52 -5.63
C HIS A 159 -13.15 11.37 -5.95
N LEU A 160 -12.80 11.02 -7.20
CA LEU A 160 -11.42 10.78 -7.63
C LEU A 160 -10.60 12.07 -7.87
N SER A 161 -11.26 13.21 -8.03
CA SER A 161 -10.63 14.51 -8.29
C SER A 161 -10.40 15.36 -7.03
N GLU A 162 -11.08 15.06 -5.92
CA GLU A 162 -11.02 15.86 -4.69
C GLU A 162 -10.63 14.99 -3.50
N LEU A 163 -9.50 15.30 -2.87
CA LEU A 163 -8.93 14.47 -1.80
C LEU A 163 -9.91 14.23 -0.64
N ASN A 164 -10.64 15.26 -0.21
CA ASN A 164 -11.58 15.13 0.91
C ASN A 164 -12.69 14.11 0.59
N LYS A 165 -13.31 14.26 -0.58
CA LYS A 165 -14.34 13.33 -1.07
C LYS A 165 -13.82 11.92 -1.24
N LEU A 166 -12.61 11.77 -1.80
CA LEU A 166 -11.96 10.47 -1.95
C LEU A 166 -11.81 9.75 -0.60
N LEU A 167 -11.27 10.45 0.40
CA LEU A 167 -11.00 9.85 1.72
C LEU A 167 -12.30 9.52 2.45
N ARG A 168 -13.33 10.37 2.34
CA ARG A 168 -14.67 10.10 2.90
C ARG A 168 -15.31 8.88 2.23
N TRP A 169 -15.26 8.80 0.90
CA TRP A 169 -15.74 7.65 0.11
C TRP A 169 -14.99 6.37 0.45
N LEU A 170 -13.66 6.44 0.60
CA LEU A 170 -12.82 5.31 0.99
C LEU A 170 -13.25 4.78 2.37
N CYS A 171 -13.39 5.67 3.37
CA CYS A 171 -13.81 5.31 4.72
C CYS A 171 -15.20 4.65 4.74
N ALA A 172 -16.15 5.18 3.96
CA ALA A 172 -17.49 4.61 3.83
C ALA A 172 -17.45 3.19 3.24
N ASN A 173 -16.70 2.98 2.15
CA ASN A 173 -16.57 1.67 1.51
C ASN A 173 -15.91 0.63 2.41
N VAL A 174 -14.83 1.01 3.10
CA VAL A 174 -14.16 0.11 4.05
C VAL A 174 -15.12 -0.29 5.17
N SER A 175 -15.85 0.67 5.74
CA SER A 175 -16.82 0.38 6.81
C SER A 175 -17.89 -0.59 6.34
N SER A 176 -18.47 -0.35 5.16
CA SER A 176 -19.50 -1.19 4.56
C SER A 176 -19.02 -2.62 4.33
N GLN A 177 -17.83 -2.80 3.72
CA GLN A 177 -17.26 -4.14 3.48
C GLN A 177 -16.83 -4.87 4.77
N LEU A 178 -16.53 -4.12 5.82
CA LEU A 178 -16.27 -4.68 7.15
C LEU A 178 -17.54 -4.97 7.96
N GLU A 179 -18.72 -4.69 7.39
CA GLU A 179 -20.03 -4.83 8.05
C GLU A 179 -20.14 -3.96 9.32
N LEU A 180 -19.44 -2.81 9.32
CA LEU A 180 -19.46 -1.82 10.39
C LEU A 180 -20.37 -0.65 10.02
N PRO A 181 -21.07 -0.03 10.99
CA PRO A 181 -21.82 1.20 10.75
C PRO A 181 -20.93 2.30 10.13
N VAL A 182 -21.44 3.01 9.13
CA VAL A 182 -20.71 4.15 8.54
C VAL A 182 -20.87 5.37 9.47
N LYS A 183 -19.80 5.78 10.17
CA LYS A 183 -19.84 6.89 11.14
C LYS A 183 -19.16 8.15 10.60
N LEU A 184 -19.78 8.78 9.61
CA LEU A 184 -19.19 9.93 8.89
C LEU A 184 -19.96 11.24 9.07
N ASP A 185 -20.89 11.30 10.04
CA ASP A 185 -21.73 12.49 10.27
C ASP A 185 -20.90 13.72 10.67
N ASP A 186 -19.92 13.53 11.55
CA ASP A 186 -19.01 14.61 11.99
C ASP A 186 -17.81 14.85 11.07
N TRP A 187 -17.74 14.15 9.93
CA TRP A 187 -16.57 14.20 9.04
C TRP A 187 -16.23 15.63 8.61
N ASP A 188 -17.24 16.41 8.23
CA ASP A 188 -17.03 17.77 7.69
C ASP A 188 -16.55 18.73 8.79
N ASN A 189 -16.98 18.55 10.03
CA ASN A 189 -16.52 19.33 11.18
C ASN A 189 -15.06 18.98 11.53
N LEU A 190 -14.76 17.70 11.68
CA LEU A 190 -13.40 17.22 11.97
C LEU A 190 -12.41 17.59 10.86
N THR A 191 -12.85 17.55 9.60
CA THR A 191 -12.03 17.93 8.46
C THR A 191 -11.70 19.42 8.43
N LYS A 192 -12.61 20.30 8.88
CA LYS A 192 -12.33 21.74 9.02
C LYS A 192 -11.26 22.01 10.08
N GLU A 193 -11.27 21.27 11.18
CA GLU A 193 -10.33 21.47 12.30
C GLU A 193 -8.96 20.82 12.05
N PHE A 194 -8.93 19.60 11.50
CA PHE A 194 -7.71 18.79 11.43
C PHE A 194 -7.24 18.47 10.00
N GLY A 195 -8.07 18.73 8.99
CA GLY A 195 -7.82 18.36 7.61
C GLY A 195 -8.18 16.89 7.29
N SER A 196 -8.53 16.62 6.04
CA SER A 196 -9.10 15.33 5.61
C SER A 196 -8.14 14.15 5.78
N LYS A 197 -6.82 14.38 5.59
CA LYS A 197 -5.77 13.37 5.81
C LYS A 197 -5.75 12.90 7.28
N VAL A 198 -5.90 13.83 8.23
CA VAL A 198 -5.90 13.51 9.67
C VAL A 198 -7.21 12.87 10.09
N THR A 199 -8.34 13.39 9.62
CA THR A 199 -9.66 12.80 9.87
C THR A 199 -9.73 11.35 9.40
N CYS A 200 -9.23 11.06 8.19
CA CYS A 200 -9.14 9.70 7.67
C CYS A 200 -8.29 8.79 8.55
N ASN A 201 -7.10 9.22 8.96
CA ASN A 201 -6.24 8.41 9.83
C ASN A 201 -6.94 8.11 11.16
N ASN A 202 -7.53 9.13 11.80
CA ASN A 202 -8.28 8.96 13.04
C ASN A 202 -9.44 7.97 12.87
N TYR A 203 -10.16 8.02 11.74
CA TYR A 203 -11.25 7.09 11.46
C TYR A 203 -10.77 5.64 11.39
N PHE A 204 -9.64 5.37 10.71
CA PHE A 204 -9.08 4.02 10.68
C PHE A 204 -8.57 3.60 12.06
N GLU A 205 -7.77 4.42 12.72
CA GLU A 205 -7.08 4.05 13.97
C GLU A 205 -8.00 3.94 15.18
N LYS A 206 -8.98 4.84 15.29
CA LYS A 206 -9.84 4.94 16.48
C LYS A 206 -11.17 4.22 16.31
N TYR A 207 -11.59 3.95 15.08
CA TYR A 207 -12.88 3.31 14.80
C TYR A 207 -12.74 1.99 14.05
N LEU A 208 -12.17 1.96 12.84
CA LEU A 208 -12.19 0.73 12.04
C LEU A 208 -11.31 -0.38 12.61
N LEU A 209 -10.03 -0.08 12.87
CA LEU A 209 -9.05 -1.08 13.27
C LEU A 209 -9.32 -1.67 14.67
N PRO A 210 -9.77 -0.91 15.69
CA PRO A 210 -10.08 -1.46 17.01
C PRO A 210 -11.23 -2.48 17.01
N GLU A 211 -12.18 -2.37 16.08
CA GLU A 211 -13.32 -3.30 15.96
C GLU A 211 -12.92 -4.65 15.34
N LEU A 212 -11.74 -4.74 14.73
CA LEU A 212 -11.28 -5.95 14.06
C LEU A 212 -10.63 -6.94 15.02
N LYS A 213 -11.23 -8.14 15.11
CA LYS A 213 -10.69 -9.27 15.89
C LYS A 213 -9.58 -10.04 15.18
N CYS A 214 -9.32 -9.75 13.91
CA CYS A 214 -8.33 -10.42 13.10
C CYS A 214 -7.68 -9.44 12.11
N PRO A 215 -6.47 -9.76 11.59
CA PRO A 215 -5.78 -8.89 10.64
C PRO A 215 -6.62 -8.61 9.39
N MET A 216 -6.53 -7.38 8.90
CA MET A 216 -7.16 -6.97 7.66
C MET A 216 -6.13 -6.83 6.54
N VAL A 217 -6.53 -7.22 5.33
CA VAL A 217 -5.85 -6.90 4.08
C VAL A 217 -6.70 -5.90 3.31
N LEU A 218 -6.13 -4.73 3.03
CA LEU A 218 -6.73 -3.71 2.17
C LEU A 218 -6.12 -3.83 0.77
N PHE A 219 -6.91 -4.26 -0.19
CA PHE A 219 -6.54 -4.28 -1.60
C PHE A 219 -7.10 -3.06 -2.31
N LEU A 220 -6.23 -2.30 -2.96
CA LEU A 220 -6.58 -1.11 -3.75
C LEU A 220 -6.25 -1.38 -5.23
N ASP A 221 -7.27 -1.42 -6.08
CA ASP A 221 -7.13 -1.62 -7.53
C ASP A 221 -7.41 -0.34 -8.32
N ASN A 222 -6.82 -0.23 -9.50
CA ASN A 222 -6.98 0.89 -10.43
C ASN A 222 -6.54 2.26 -9.89
N LEU A 223 -5.48 2.28 -9.09
CA LEU A 223 -4.86 3.52 -8.58
C LEU A 223 -4.53 4.54 -9.68
N GLU A 224 -4.33 4.11 -10.94
CA GLU A 224 -4.12 5.00 -12.08
C GLU A 224 -5.29 5.93 -12.41
N LEU A 225 -6.48 5.72 -11.82
CA LEU A 225 -7.66 6.58 -12.01
C LEU A 225 -7.68 7.79 -11.08
N LEU A 226 -6.85 7.82 -10.05
CA LEU A 226 -6.75 8.96 -9.15
C LEU A 226 -6.22 10.19 -9.88
N ARG A 227 -6.94 11.32 -9.78
CA ARG A 227 -6.61 12.61 -10.42
C ARG A 227 -6.55 13.73 -9.40
N ILE A 228 -6.01 13.42 -8.23
CA ILE A 228 -5.89 14.40 -7.14
C ILE A 228 -4.81 15.40 -7.54
N ASN A 229 -5.22 16.63 -7.84
CA ASN A 229 -4.30 17.74 -7.93
C ASN A 229 -4.12 18.29 -6.51
N GLU A 230 -2.91 18.24 -5.96
CA GLU A 230 -2.57 19.08 -4.81
C GLU A 230 -2.51 20.52 -5.33
N ILE A 231 -3.44 21.37 -4.88
CA ILE A 231 -3.42 22.83 -5.10
C ILE A 231 -2.53 23.45 -4.03
#